data_AF-A0A0G0N2A0-F1
#
_entry.id   AF-A0A0G0N2A0-F1
#
_cell.length_a   1.000
_cell.length_b   1.000
_cell.length_c   1.000
_cell.angle_alpha   90.00
_cell.angle_beta   90.00
_cell.angle_gamma   90.00
#
_symmetry.space_group_name_H-M   'P 1'
#
loop_
_entity.id
_entity.type
_entity.pdbx_description
1 polymer ?
#
loop_
_entity_poly.entity_id
_entity_poly.type
_entity_poly.pdbx_seq_one_letter_code
_entity_poly.pdbx_strand_id
1 'polypeptide(L)'
;MAYDNNDGSPRQMYQGDWKCSNCGASITELPFQPDPSRVGELLCKDCHRQKRSTFTRGGFRGGDRGDRGGSFQKQMYQGNWKCSGCGASITELPFQPDPSREGQLLCRDCHRQRRSY
;
A
#
# COMPACT_ATOMS: atom_id res chain seq x y z
N MET A 1 0.25 -12.86 13.73
CA MET A 1 -1.01 -13.63 13.57
C MET A 1 -2.11 -12.70 13.06
N ALA A 2 -2.77 -13.04 11.94
CA ALA A 2 -3.99 -12.37 11.49
C ALA A 2 -5.17 -13.19 12.02
N TYR A 3 -5.94 -12.64 12.95
CA TYR A 3 -7.13 -13.34 13.45
C TYR A 3 -8.25 -13.16 12.42
N ASP A 4 -8.52 -14.24 11.70
CA ASP A 4 -9.74 -14.44 10.95
C ASP A 4 -10.51 -15.51 11.72
N ASN A 5 -11.42 -15.08 12.61
CA ASN A 5 -12.31 -15.98 13.33
C ASN A 5 -13.68 -15.33 13.34
N ASN A 6 -14.40 -15.49 12.22
CA ASN A 6 -15.84 -15.31 12.14
C ASN A 6 -16.53 -16.55 12.74
N ASP A 7 -16.20 -16.89 13.99
CA ASP A 7 -16.95 -17.86 14.78
C ASP A 7 -18.15 -17.11 15.37
N GLY A 8 -19.37 -17.62 15.16
CA GLY A 8 -20.64 -16.94 15.43
C GLY A 8 -20.95 -16.59 16.89
N SER A 9 -19.93 -16.51 17.76
CA SER A 9 -20.05 -15.96 19.10
C SER A 9 -20.42 -14.47 19.05
N PRO A 10 -21.40 -14.00 19.85
CA PRO A 10 -21.75 -12.60 19.88
C PRO A 10 -20.51 -11.79 20.26
N ARG A 11 -20.13 -10.84 19.40
CA ARG A 11 -19.00 -9.94 19.65
C ARG A 11 -19.25 -9.23 20.98
N GLN A 12 -18.46 -9.54 22.00
CA GLN A 12 -18.53 -8.83 23.27
C GLN A 12 -18.11 -7.38 23.03
N MET A 13 -19.06 -6.47 23.21
CA MET A 13 -18.81 -5.04 23.23
C MET A 13 -18.57 -4.63 24.68
N TYR A 14 -17.43 -4.02 24.93
CA TYR A 14 -17.13 -3.43 26.22
C TYR A 14 -17.67 -2.01 26.21
N GLN A 15 -18.47 -1.68 27.22
CA GLN A 15 -19.01 -0.34 27.42
C GLN A 15 -18.22 0.39 28.51
N GLY A 16 -17.93 1.67 28.30
CA GLY A 16 -17.18 2.50 29.24
C GLY A 16 -16.88 3.88 28.68
N ASP A 17 -16.32 4.77 29.50
CA ASP A 17 -16.07 6.18 29.13
C ASP A 17 -14.59 6.42 28.77
N TRP A 18 -14.20 6.10 27.54
CA TRP A 18 -12.82 6.33 27.07
C TRP A 18 -12.71 7.59 26.21
N LYS A 19 -11.51 8.15 26.09
CA LYS A 19 -11.24 9.32 25.25
C LYS A 19 -10.35 8.95 24.07
N CYS A 20 -10.75 9.38 22.88
CA CYS A 20 -9.90 9.28 21.71
C CYS A 20 -8.71 10.24 21.84
N SER A 21 -7.49 9.72 21.70
CA SER A 21 -6.25 10.50 21.73
C SER A 21 -6.15 11.53 20.61
N ASN A 22 -6.76 11.26 19.44
CA ASN A 22 -6.63 12.09 18.25
C ASN A 22 -7.70 13.19 18.14
N CYS A 23 -8.97 12.85 18.39
CA CYS A 23 -10.08 13.80 18.25
C CYS A 23 -10.75 14.21 19.57
N GLY A 24 -10.36 13.63 20.72
CA GLY A 24 -10.97 13.91 22.02
C GLY A 24 -12.39 13.37 22.20
N ALA A 25 -12.95 12.68 21.20
CA ALA A 25 -14.30 12.12 21.27
C ALA A 25 -14.41 11.03 22.35
N SER A 26 -15.56 11.02 23.04
CA SER A 26 -15.91 9.96 23.98
C SER A 26 -16.25 8.68 23.23
N ILE A 27 -15.55 7.59 23.55
CA ILE A 27 -15.79 6.26 23.01
C ILE A 27 -16.55 5.50 24.08
N THR A 28 -17.80 5.15 23.78
CA THR A 28 -18.71 4.46 24.71
C THR A 28 -18.68 2.95 24.55
N GLU A 29 -18.25 2.45 23.39
CA GLU A 29 -18.31 1.04 23.02
C GLU A 29 -17.06 0.61 22.24
N LEU A 30 -16.36 -0.41 22.73
CA LEU A 30 -15.17 -0.98 22.08
C LEU A 30 -15.32 -2.50 21.90
N PRO A 31 -14.90 -3.06 20.74
CA PRO A 31 -14.95 -4.49 20.47
C PRO A 31 -13.79 -5.27 21.12
N PHE A 32 -13.01 -4.62 21.98
CA PHE A 32 -11.87 -5.19 22.71
C PHE A 32 -11.79 -4.56 24.10
N GLN A 33 -11.23 -5.30 25.04
CA GLN A 33 -10.99 -4.82 26.40
C GLN A 33 -9.84 -3.79 26.38
N PRO A 34 -10.08 -2.53 26.77
CA PRO A 34 -9.03 -1.51 26.75
C PRO A 34 -8.03 -1.74 27.89
N ASP A 35 -6.76 -1.65 27.55
CA ASP A 35 -5.66 -1.81 28.50
C ASP A 35 -5.46 -0.51 29.30
N PRO A 36 -5.40 -0.57 30.65
CA PRO A 36 -5.29 0.64 31.49
C PRO A 36 -4.00 1.42 31.23
N SER A 37 -2.94 0.77 30.73
CA SER A 37 -1.68 1.45 30.39
C SER A 37 -1.73 2.19 29.05
N ARG A 38 -2.73 1.93 28.19
CA ARG A 38 -2.83 2.49 26.82
C ARG A 38 -4.10 3.30 26.57
N VAL A 39 -4.84 3.65 27.61
CA VAL A 39 -6.07 4.48 27.51
C VAL A 39 -5.80 5.80 26.79
N GLY A 40 -4.60 6.39 26.97
CA GLY A 40 -4.17 7.62 26.30
C GLY A 40 -3.84 7.48 24.81
N GLU A 41 -3.74 6.26 24.27
CA GLU A 41 -3.47 5.97 22.86
C GLU A 41 -4.70 5.41 22.13
N LEU A 42 -5.83 5.26 22.85
CA LEU A 42 -7.06 4.74 22.25
C LEU A 42 -7.53 5.68 21.14
N LEU A 43 -7.90 5.08 20.02
CA LEU A 43 -8.44 5.77 18.86
C LEU A 43 -9.90 5.36 18.71
N CYS A 44 -10.76 6.33 18.41
CA CYS A 44 -12.14 6.02 18.04
C CYS A 44 -12.18 5.21 16.74
N LYS A 45 -13.32 4.57 16.47
CA LYS A 45 -13.53 3.75 15.28
C LYS A 45 -13.15 4.48 13.99
N ASP A 46 -13.46 5.77 13.90
CA ASP A 46 -13.18 6.60 12.72
C ASP A 46 -11.69 6.93 12.59
N CYS A 47 -11.03 7.37 13.66
CA CYS A 47 -9.58 7.62 13.64
C CYS A 47 -8.79 6.33 13.39
N HIS A 48 -9.22 5.20 13.96
CA HIS A 48 -8.61 3.89 13.70
C HIS A 48 -8.85 3.45 12.25
N ARG A 49 -10.06 3.66 11.70
CA ARG A 49 -10.38 3.38 10.29
C ARG A 49 -9.55 4.23 9.35
N GLN A 50 -9.37 5.51 9.66
CA GLN A 50 -8.54 6.44 8.88
C GLN A 50 -7.05 6.08 8.96
N LYS A 51 -6.55 5.71 10.14
CA LYS A 51 -5.18 5.19 10.29
C LYS A 51 -5.00 3.91 9.49
N ARG A 52 -6.00 3.02 9.46
CA ARG A 52 -5.92 1.76 8.70
C ARG A 52 -6.05 1.96 7.19
N SER A 53 -6.81 2.98 6.74
CA SER A 53 -6.97 3.28 5.32
C SER A 53 -5.70 3.85 4.69
N THR A 54 -4.86 4.54 5.45
CA THR A 54 -3.55 5.02 4.96
C THR A 54 -2.53 3.89 4.82
N PHE A 55 -2.53 2.90 5.70
CA PHE A 55 -1.68 1.69 5.56
C PHE A 55 -2.21 0.67 4.55
N THR A 56 -3.48 0.79 4.13
CA THR A 56 -4.07 -0.01 3.04
C THR A 56 -3.94 0.71 1.70
N ARG A 57 -2.79 1.34 1.43
CA ARG A 57 -2.32 1.62 0.05
C ARG A 57 -1.36 0.54 -0.42
N GLY A 58 -1.71 -0.72 -0.15
CA GLY A 58 -0.90 -1.89 -0.53
C GLY A 58 -1.32 -3.24 0.05
N GLY A 59 -2.49 -3.36 0.67
CA GLY A 59 -2.92 -4.58 1.35
C GLY A 59 -4.26 -5.11 0.83
N PHE A 60 -4.18 -6.12 -0.04
CA PHE A 60 -5.27 -6.91 -0.60
C PHE A 60 -6.33 -7.34 0.45
N ARG A 61 -7.51 -6.71 0.46
CA ARG A 61 -8.76 -7.35 0.91
C ARG A 61 -9.96 -6.83 0.11
N GLY A 62 -10.40 -7.64 -0.86
CA GLY A 62 -11.82 -7.80 -1.19
C GLY A 62 -12.45 -6.81 -2.16
N GLY A 63 -12.34 -7.12 -3.46
CA GLY A 63 -13.48 -7.10 -4.40
C GLY A 63 -13.97 -5.75 -4.93
N ASP A 64 -13.39 -5.30 -6.04
CA ASP A 64 -14.17 -4.89 -7.22
C ASP A 64 -13.28 -4.91 -8.47
N ARG A 65 -13.84 -5.30 -9.62
CA ARG A 65 -13.12 -5.50 -10.87
C ARG A 65 -12.82 -4.14 -11.52
N GLY A 66 -11.57 -3.72 -11.41
CA GLY A 66 -10.95 -2.84 -12.39
C GLY A 66 -10.61 -1.45 -11.87
N ASP A 67 -9.34 -1.25 -11.49
CA ASP A 67 -8.56 -0.11 -11.95
C ASP A 67 -7.08 -0.37 -11.66
N ARG A 68 -6.28 -0.61 -12.72
CA ARG A 68 -4.82 -0.73 -12.63
C ARG A 68 -4.21 0.67 -12.51
N GLY A 69 -4.50 1.39 -11.43
CA GLY A 69 -4.16 2.81 -11.28
C GLY A 69 -3.35 3.14 -10.03
N GLY A 70 -2.51 2.23 -9.53
CA GLY A 70 -1.56 2.55 -8.47
C GLY A 70 -0.52 3.56 -8.97
N SER A 71 -0.77 4.85 -8.73
CA SER A 71 0.13 5.97 -8.98
C SER A 71 1.31 5.92 -8.01
N PHE A 72 2.18 4.92 -8.19
CA PHE A 72 3.60 5.14 -7.95
C PHE A 72 3.97 6.20 -8.98
N GLN A 73 4.43 7.37 -8.56
CA GLN A 73 4.99 8.35 -9.47
C GLN A 73 6.15 7.66 -10.20
N LYS A 74 5.87 7.09 -11.37
CA LYS A 74 6.88 6.47 -12.23
C LYS A 74 7.72 7.63 -12.70
N GLN A 75 8.80 7.89 -11.98
CA GLN A 75 9.84 8.79 -12.43
C GLN A 75 10.32 8.22 -13.76
N MET A 76 9.95 8.91 -14.83
CA MET A 76 10.46 8.60 -16.17
C MET A 76 11.79 9.31 -16.26
N TYR A 77 12.84 8.53 -16.37
CA TYR A 77 14.17 9.05 -16.61
C TYR A 77 14.26 9.36 -18.09
N GLN A 78 14.61 10.59 -18.43
CA GLN A 78 14.89 11.02 -19.79
C GLN A 78 16.40 11.01 -20.01
N GLY A 79 16.84 10.45 -21.13
CA GLY A 79 18.26 10.28 -21.46
C GLY A 79 18.45 9.80 -22.89
N ASN A 80 19.69 9.49 -23.29
CA ASN A 80 20.01 9.04 -24.64
C ASN A 80 20.76 7.71 -24.58
N TRP A 81 20.04 6.63 -24.24
CA TRP A 81 20.64 5.30 -24.05
C TRP A 81 20.57 4.47 -25.34
N LYS A 82 21.45 3.48 -25.47
CA LYS A 82 21.45 2.55 -26.60
C LYS A 82 20.82 1.21 -26.23
N CYS A 83 19.87 0.76 -27.03
CA CYS A 83 19.30 -0.58 -26.90
C CYS A 83 20.31 -1.64 -27.40
N SER A 84 20.63 -2.62 -26.57
CA SER A 84 21.50 -3.75 -26.90
C SER A 84 20.88 -4.68 -27.96
N GLY A 85 19.55 -4.79 -28.00
CA GLY A 85 18.85 -5.72 -28.90
C GLY A 85 18.61 -5.18 -30.32
N CYS A 86 18.36 -3.88 -30.47
CA CYS A 86 18.00 -3.28 -31.76
C CYS A 86 18.81 -2.03 -32.14
N GLY A 87 19.74 -1.57 -31.30
CA GLY A 87 20.55 -0.38 -31.55
C GLY A 87 19.80 0.96 -31.47
N ALA A 88 18.49 0.93 -31.25
CA ALA A 88 17.65 2.13 -31.15
C ALA A 88 18.05 3.00 -29.95
N SER A 89 17.93 4.32 -30.11
CA SER A 89 18.10 5.28 -29.03
C SER A 89 16.85 5.30 -28.15
N ILE A 90 17.01 5.03 -26.85
CA ILE A 90 15.95 5.04 -25.86
C ILE A 90 15.95 6.41 -25.18
N THR A 91 14.84 7.15 -25.30
CA THR A 91 14.69 8.50 -24.75
C THR A 91 14.10 8.53 -23.36
N GLU A 92 13.33 7.49 -22.99
CA GLU A 92 12.55 7.45 -21.75
C GLU A 92 12.58 6.04 -21.13
N LEU A 93 12.99 5.93 -19.87
CA LEU A 93 13.01 4.68 -19.10
C LEU A 93 12.26 4.82 -17.78
N PRO A 94 11.48 3.79 -17.37
CA PRO A 94 10.76 3.80 -16.09
C PRO A 94 11.64 3.44 -14.87
N PHE A 95 12.97 3.34 -15.07
CA PHE A 95 13.96 3.04 -14.05
C PHE A 95 15.23 3.85 -14.31
N GLN A 96 16.00 4.12 -13.26
CA GLN A 96 17.29 4.78 -13.37
C GLN A 96 18.31 3.78 -13.96
N PRO A 97 18.89 4.04 -15.14
CA PRO A 97 19.87 3.15 -15.74
C PRO A 97 21.18 3.20 -14.95
N ASP A 98 21.76 2.03 -14.72
CA ASP A 98 23.05 1.89 -14.04
C ASP A 98 24.18 2.04 -15.06
N PRO A 99 25.22 2.88 -14.80
CA PRO A 99 26.33 3.09 -15.72
C PRO A 99 27.10 1.79 -16.01
N SER A 100 27.06 0.81 -15.09
CA SER A 100 27.70 -0.49 -15.29
C SER A 100 26.96 -1.39 -16.28
N ARG A 101 25.70 -1.05 -16.63
CA ARG A 101 24.78 -1.91 -17.42
C ARG A 101 24.27 -1.26 -18.70
N GLU A 102 24.84 -0.13 -19.12
CA GLU A 102 24.42 0.61 -20.31
C GLU A 102 24.41 -0.24 -21.60
N GLY A 103 25.37 -1.17 -21.73
CA GLY A 103 25.46 -2.09 -22.88
C GLY A 103 24.42 -3.22 -22.91
N GLN A 104 23.64 -3.40 -21.84
CA GLN A 104 22.61 -4.45 -21.72
C GLN A 104 21.19 -3.88 -21.66
N LEU A 105 21.05 -2.55 -21.81
CA LEU A 105 19.75 -1.89 -21.78
C LEU A 105 18.89 -2.36 -22.95
N LEU A 106 17.65 -2.72 -22.66
CA LEU A 106 16.67 -3.14 -23.66
C LEU A 106 15.59 -2.06 -23.77
N CYS A 107 15.19 -1.73 -24.99
CA CYS A 107 14.05 -0.86 -25.20
C CYS A 107 12.76 -1.51 -24.70
N ARG A 108 11.72 -0.70 -24.53
CA ARG A 108 10.42 -1.15 -24.00
C ARG A 108 9.84 -2.31 -24.83
N ASP A 109 10.10 -2.36 -26.12
CA ASP A 109 9.57 -3.38 -27.03
C ASP A 109 10.37 -4.68 -26.95
N CYS A 110 11.71 -4.62 -26.98
CA CYS A 110 12.55 -5.81 -26.77
C CYS A 110 12.34 -6.42 -25.38
N HIS A 111 12.21 -5.58 -24.35
CA HIS A 111 11.94 -6.05 -22.99
C HIS A 111 10.53 -6.64 -22.86
N ARG A 112 9.53 -6.11 -23.59
CA ARG A 112 8.20 -6.72 -23.67
C ARG A 112 8.26 -8.10 -24.32
N GLN A 113 8.96 -8.20 -25.45
CA GLN A 113 9.13 -9.46 -26.18
C GLN A 113 9.88 -10.52 -25.36
N ARG A 114 10.89 -10.12 -24.58
CA ARG A 114 11.60 -11.02 -23.65
C ARG A 114 10.74 -11.53 -22.51
N ARG A 115 9.76 -10.75 -22.03
CA ARG A 115 8.86 -11.14 -20.93
C ARG A 115 7.65 -11.95 -21.36
N SER A 116 7.33 -11.97 -22.66
CA SER A 116 6.20 -12.72 -23.20
C SER A 116 6.53 -14.19 -23.52
N TYR A 117 7.76 -14.63 -23.27
CA TYR A 117 8.23 -16.00 -23.44
C TYR A 117 8.60 -16.58 -22.06
#